data_AF-A0A9P5JZH3-F1
#
_entry.id   AF-A0A9P5JZH3-F1
#
_cell.length_a   1.000
_cell.length_b   1.000
_cell.length_c   1.000
_cell.angle_alpha   90.00
_cell.angle_beta   90.00
_cell.angle_gamma   90.00
#
_symmetry.space_group_name_H-M   'P 1'
#
loop_
_entity.id
_entity.type
_entity.pdbx_description
1 polymer ?
#
loop_
_entity_poly.entity_id
_entity_poly.type
_entity_poly.pdbx_seq_one_letter_code
_entity_poly.pdbx_strand_id
1 'polypeptide(L)'
;MSLLPWLIDSLHPRKLRLRATLLCLLSLVSLTSYICLISPPALSFDRPPHPPPHGWRNLAAEFPVPHPGHFPPPQRPDVSLSPEQELGALTAFMAALPQNVIPSNIDPSLPIDPQLVLDFDTRSPEAEDEIADIIVDVWTNNPVVLFTKLRSAISREIKAILQDMDLKPPPTVFDVDQRADAEVLTPLLFRLTNATELPILLIGGKPVGSMDVIRESHTAGTLKSLIIQAGAVLDSSKRARKGRR
;
A
#
# COMPACT_ATOMS: atom_id res chain seq x y z
N MET A 1 25.00 9.18 60.91
CA MET A 1 24.19 9.06 59.67
C MET A 1 25.14 9.22 58.49
N SER A 2 25.69 8.12 57.99
CA SER A 2 26.73 8.14 56.96
C SER A 2 26.45 7.07 55.91
N LEU A 3 25.43 7.29 55.08
CA LEU A 3 25.02 6.40 53.96
C LEU A 3 25.85 6.62 52.68
N LEU A 4 26.93 7.41 52.75
CA LEU A 4 27.73 7.81 51.59
C LEU A 4 28.69 6.75 51.00
N PRO A 5 29.22 5.74 51.72
CA PRO A 5 30.21 4.84 51.11
C PRO A 5 29.60 3.71 50.25
N TRP A 6 28.31 3.38 50.42
CA TRP A 6 27.66 2.31 49.63
C TRP A 6 27.22 2.76 48.22
N LEU A 7 26.91 4.05 48.05
CA LEU A 7 26.50 4.61 46.76
C LEU A 7 27.65 4.64 45.74
N ILE A 8 28.89 4.87 46.21
CA ILE A 8 30.07 5.01 45.34
C ILE A 8 30.50 3.66 44.76
N ASP A 9 30.28 2.55 45.47
CA ASP A 9 30.67 1.20 45.02
C ASP A 9 29.71 0.64 43.95
N SER A 10 28.48 1.18 43.84
CA SER A 10 27.53 0.82 42.77
C SER A 10 27.84 1.46 41.42
N LEU A 11 28.71 2.49 41.39
CA LEU A 11 29.10 3.22 40.18
C LEU A 11 30.28 2.59 39.44
N HIS A 12 30.79 1.44 39.89
CA HIS A 12 31.92 0.77 39.22
C HIS A 12 31.63 -0.71 38.87
N PRO A 13 30.77 -0.99 37.87
CA PRO A 13 30.53 -2.36 37.43
C PRO A 13 31.79 -2.95 36.80
N ARG A 14 32.18 -4.14 37.28
CA ARG A 14 33.39 -4.91 36.90
C ARG A 14 33.35 -5.51 35.48
N LYS A 15 32.24 -5.39 34.74
CA LYS A 15 32.08 -5.94 33.38
C LYS A 15 31.77 -4.84 32.37
N LEU A 16 32.57 -4.76 31.31
CA LEU A 16 32.54 -3.73 30.27
C LEU A 16 31.15 -3.55 29.63
N ARG A 17 30.39 -4.65 29.47
CA ARG A 17 29.05 -4.64 28.86
C ARG A 17 28.00 -3.88 29.68
N LEU A 18 28.11 -3.91 31.02
CA LEU A 18 27.20 -3.18 31.92
C LEU A 18 27.45 -1.67 31.88
N ARG A 19 28.70 -1.25 31.60
CA ARG A 19 29.07 0.16 31.45
C ARG A 19 28.43 0.76 30.19
N ALA A 20 28.45 0.01 29.08
CA ALA A 20 27.83 0.45 27.83
C ALA A 20 26.31 0.60 27.95
N THR A 21 25.63 -0.34 28.63
CA THR A 21 24.18 -0.27 28.83
C THR A 21 23.80 0.89 29.75
N LEU A 22 24.56 1.15 30.81
CA LEU A 22 24.32 2.29 31.70
C LEU A 22 24.52 3.63 30.98
N LEU A 23 25.60 3.78 30.20
CA LEU A 23 25.83 4.99 29.41
C LEU A 23 24.73 5.24 28.38
N CYS A 24 24.26 4.18 27.72
CA CYS A 24 23.17 4.27 26.75
C CYS A 24 21.88 4.73 27.43
N LEU A 25 21.52 4.14 28.57
CA LEU A 25 20.30 4.48 29.31
C LEU A 25 20.36 5.92 29.86
N LEU A 26 21.52 6.35 30.35
CA LEU A 26 21.73 7.71 30.85
C LEU A 26 21.66 8.74 29.70
N SER A 27 22.21 8.42 28.53
CA SER A 27 22.08 9.26 27.33
C SER A 27 20.64 9.38 26.85
N LEU A 28 19.86 8.31 26.90
CA LEU A 28 18.46 8.29 26.50
C LEU A 28 17.61 9.18 27.42
N VAL A 29 17.81 9.07 28.74
CA VAL A 29 17.12 9.91 29.74
C VAL A 29 17.50 11.38 29.61
N SER A 30 18.77 11.67 29.33
CA SER A 30 19.23 13.05 29.08
C SER A 30 18.58 13.63 27.81
N LEU A 31 18.47 12.84 26.74
CA LEU A 31 17.89 13.28 25.47
C LEU A 31 16.39 13.54 25.61
N THR A 32 15.65 12.66 26.28
CA THR A 32 14.22 12.85 26.52
C THR A 32 13.97 14.07 27.41
N SER A 33 14.76 14.26 28.47
CA SER A 33 14.65 15.45 29.32
C SER A 33 14.96 16.73 28.56
N TYR A 34 15.94 16.72 27.65
CA TYR A 34 16.28 17.87 26.81
C TYR A 34 15.12 18.25 25.86
N ILE A 35 14.52 17.25 25.20
CA ILE A 35 13.38 17.48 24.30
C ILE A 35 12.19 18.07 25.07
N CYS A 36 11.90 17.57 26.29
CA CYS A 36 10.77 18.07 27.07
C CYS A 36 10.98 19.45 27.70
N LEU A 37 12.22 19.85 28.02
CA LEU A 37 12.48 21.08 28.77
C LEU A 37 13.02 22.23 27.91
N ILE A 38 13.71 21.93 26.80
CA ILE A 38 14.48 22.93 26.03
C ILE A 38 13.97 23.06 24.59
N SER A 39 13.31 22.04 24.04
CA SER A 39 12.65 22.20 22.74
C SER A 39 11.38 23.03 22.91
N PRO A 40 11.24 24.21 22.27
CA PRO A 40 9.95 24.88 22.22
C PRO A 40 8.94 24.00 21.46
N PRO A 41 7.64 24.03 21.82
CA PRO A 41 6.62 23.35 21.04
C PRO A 41 6.55 24.02 19.67
N ALA A 42 6.84 23.27 18.61
CA ALA A 42 6.73 23.73 17.21
C ALA A 42 5.26 23.90 16.73
N LEU A 43 4.30 24.06 17.65
CA LEU A 43 2.90 24.32 17.34
C LEU A 43 2.45 25.61 18.04
N SER A 44 3.07 26.72 17.66
CA SER A 44 2.45 28.03 17.83
C SER A 44 1.68 28.32 16.55
N PHE A 45 0.36 28.18 16.60
CA PHE A 45 -0.53 28.64 15.55
C PHE A 45 -0.59 30.17 15.64
N ASP A 46 0.40 30.84 15.07
CA ASP A 46 0.37 32.30 14.91
C ASP A 46 -0.73 32.63 13.89
N ARG A 47 -1.92 32.90 14.40
CA ARG A 47 -3.00 33.51 13.63
C ARG A 47 -2.58 34.97 13.38
N PRO A 48 -2.41 35.41 12.13
CA PRO A 48 -2.07 36.80 11.88
C PRO A 48 -3.17 37.72 12.44
N PRO A 49 -2.82 38.90 12.98
CA PRO A 49 -3.78 39.81 13.58
C PRO A 49 -4.77 40.30 12.52
N HIS A 50 -6.06 40.19 12.83
CA HIS A 50 -7.13 40.80 12.03
C HIS A 50 -6.92 42.32 11.95
N PRO A 51 -6.94 42.93 10.75
CA PRO A 51 -6.96 44.38 10.64
C PRO A 51 -8.29 44.95 11.18
N PRO A 52 -8.30 46.17 11.76
CA PRO A 52 -9.49 46.77 12.36
C PRO A 52 -10.61 46.99 11.33
N PRO A 53 -11.89 46.93 11.74
CA PRO A 53 -13.01 46.94 10.81
C PRO A 53 -13.41 48.38 10.48
N HIS A 54 -12.71 49.04 9.56
CA HIS A 54 -13.15 50.33 9.06
C HIS A 54 -13.16 50.36 7.53
N GLY A 55 -14.34 50.63 6.95
CA GLY A 55 -14.51 51.02 5.55
C GLY A 55 -15.37 50.07 4.70
N TRP A 56 -15.05 48.79 4.63
CA TRP A 56 -15.65 47.89 3.63
C TRP A 56 -17.01 47.31 4.03
N ARG A 57 -17.35 47.32 5.33
CA ARG A 57 -18.59 46.72 5.85
C ARG A 57 -19.86 47.41 5.35
N ASN A 58 -19.76 48.68 4.95
CA ASN A 58 -20.89 49.44 4.42
C ASN A 58 -21.01 49.31 2.88
N LEU A 59 -19.90 49.03 2.18
CA LEU A 59 -19.92 48.75 0.74
C LEU A 59 -20.49 47.36 0.42
N ALA A 60 -20.33 46.39 1.33
CA ALA A 60 -20.90 45.06 1.17
C ALA A 60 -22.43 45.01 1.34
N ALA A 61 -23.04 46.04 1.94
CA ALA A 61 -24.49 46.11 2.15
C ALA A 61 -25.27 46.60 0.92
N GLU A 62 -24.57 47.08 -0.11
CA GLU A 62 -25.17 47.78 -1.26
C GLU A 62 -25.22 46.90 -2.52
N PHE A 63 -24.58 45.74 -2.50
CA PHE A 63 -24.78 44.71 -3.52
C PHE A 63 -25.98 43.85 -3.11
N PRO A 64 -27.01 43.70 -3.97
CA PRO A 64 -28.01 42.66 -3.76
C PRO A 64 -27.25 41.34 -3.75
N VAL A 65 -27.09 40.73 -2.57
CA VAL A 65 -26.54 39.38 -2.46
C VAL A 65 -27.56 38.49 -3.17
N PRO A 66 -27.26 37.93 -4.36
CA PRO A 66 -28.11 36.91 -4.91
C PRO A 66 -28.13 35.82 -3.84
N HIS A 67 -29.32 35.44 -3.36
CA HIS A 67 -29.42 34.23 -2.55
C HIS A 67 -28.61 33.16 -3.27
N PRO A 68 -27.61 32.53 -2.62
CA PRO A 68 -26.86 31.49 -3.29
C PRO A 68 -27.87 30.36 -3.52
N GLY A 69 -28.49 30.38 -4.70
CA GLY A 69 -28.88 29.17 -5.36
C GLY A 69 -27.63 28.31 -5.27
N HIS A 70 -27.77 27.18 -4.60
CA HIS A 70 -26.73 26.19 -4.50
C HIS A 70 -26.47 25.73 -5.94
N PHE A 71 -25.61 26.45 -6.66
CA PHE A 71 -25.04 25.98 -7.91
C PHE A 71 -24.07 24.90 -7.44
N PRO A 72 -24.38 23.60 -7.62
CA PRO A 72 -23.36 22.60 -7.42
C PRO A 72 -22.15 23.04 -8.24
N PRO A 73 -20.91 22.95 -7.70
CA PRO A 73 -19.73 23.19 -8.50
C PRO A 73 -19.86 22.38 -9.80
N PRO A 74 -19.40 22.91 -10.95
CA PRO A 74 -19.54 22.22 -12.23
C PRO A 74 -19.04 20.79 -12.07
N GLN A 75 -19.95 19.82 -12.14
CA GLN A 75 -19.64 18.41 -11.97
C GLN A 75 -18.79 18.01 -13.18
N ARG A 76 -17.48 17.96 -12.99
CA ARG A 76 -16.59 17.38 -13.99
C ARG A 76 -16.93 15.90 -14.11
N PRO A 77 -16.97 15.36 -15.34
CA PRO A 77 -17.15 13.92 -15.52
C PRO A 77 -16.03 13.18 -14.81
N ASP A 78 -16.36 12.03 -14.22
CA ASP A 78 -15.36 11.15 -13.63
C ASP A 78 -14.40 10.63 -14.70
N VAL A 79 -13.12 10.47 -14.31
CA VAL A 79 -12.09 9.88 -15.18
C VAL A 79 -12.48 8.44 -15.49
N SER A 80 -12.47 8.06 -16.77
CA SER A 80 -12.72 6.67 -17.17
C SER A 80 -11.44 5.85 -17.11
N LEU A 81 -11.43 4.76 -16.34
CA LEU A 81 -10.28 3.85 -16.29
C LEU A 81 -10.27 2.89 -17.49
N SER A 82 -9.10 2.69 -18.08
CA SER A 82 -8.88 1.55 -18.99
C SER A 82 -8.91 0.22 -18.21
N PRO A 83 -9.13 -0.95 -18.85
CA PRO A 83 -9.14 -2.24 -18.15
C PRO A 83 -7.84 -2.55 -17.38
N GLU A 84 -6.69 -2.12 -17.90
CA GLU A 84 -5.39 -2.30 -17.21
C GLU A 84 -5.30 -1.40 -15.98
N GLN A 85 -5.75 -0.15 -16.08
CA GLN A 85 -5.82 0.78 -14.94
C GLN A 85 -6.83 0.30 -13.90
N GLU A 86 -7.98 -0.20 -14.33
CA GLU A 86 -9.00 -0.76 -13.46
C GLU A 86 -8.46 -1.95 -12.67
N LEU A 87 -7.70 -2.84 -13.32
CA LEU A 87 -7.05 -3.98 -12.66
C LEU A 87 -6.00 -3.54 -11.65
N GLY A 88 -5.19 -2.53 -11.98
CA GLY A 88 -4.19 -1.98 -11.08
C GLY A 88 -4.82 -1.28 -9.87
N ALA A 89 -5.84 -0.44 -10.10
CA ALA A 89 -6.62 0.20 -9.05
C ALA A 89 -7.25 -0.85 -8.12
N LEU A 90 -7.92 -1.86 -8.69
CA LEU A 90 -8.52 -2.95 -7.92
C LEU A 90 -7.47 -3.68 -7.07
N THR A 91 -6.32 -3.98 -7.66
CA THR A 91 -5.23 -4.64 -6.96
C THR A 91 -4.68 -3.75 -5.85
N ALA A 92 -4.56 -2.43 -6.08
CA ALA A 92 -4.12 -1.47 -5.08
C ALA A 92 -5.10 -1.41 -3.90
N PHE A 93 -6.40 -1.31 -4.19
CA PHE A 93 -7.47 -1.37 -3.19
C PHE A 93 -7.40 -2.66 -2.37
N MET A 94 -7.28 -3.83 -3.01
CA MET A 94 -7.21 -5.10 -2.29
C MET A 94 -5.91 -5.25 -1.48
N ALA A 95 -4.79 -4.73 -1.99
CA ALA A 95 -3.48 -4.79 -1.32
C ALA A 95 -3.36 -3.79 -0.17
N ALA A 96 -4.07 -2.66 -0.23
CA ALA A 96 -4.00 -1.61 0.77
C ALA A 96 -4.49 -2.08 2.14
N LEU A 97 -5.65 -2.76 2.21
CA LEU A 97 -6.24 -3.23 3.46
C LEU A 97 -6.93 -4.60 3.29
N PRO A 98 -6.68 -5.58 4.18
CA PRO A 98 -7.32 -6.90 4.10
C PRO A 98 -8.85 -6.86 4.18
N GLN A 99 -9.42 -5.86 4.86
CA GLN A 99 -10.85 -5.68 5.04
C GLN A 99 -11.55 -4.95 3.88
N ASN A 100 -10.81 -4.52 2.84
CA ASN A 100 -11.41 -3.90 1.68
C ASN A 100 -12.27 -4.93 0.95
N VAL A 101 -13.53 -4.59 0.67
CA VAL A 101 -14.55 -5.48 0.11
C VAL A 101 -15.34 -4.69 -0.94
N ILE A 102 -15.54 -5.28 -2.12
CA ILE A 102 -16.38 -4.71 -3.17
C ILE A 102 -17.86 -4.89 -2.79
N PRO A 103 -18.66 -3.81 -2.75
CA PRO A 103 -20.09 -3.90 -2.54
C PRO A 103 -20.82 -4.85 -3.51
N SER A 104 -21.74 -5.66 -2.99
CA SER A 104 -22.48 -6.66 -3.79
C SER A 104 -23.46 -6.07 -4.81
N ASN A 105 -23.73 -4.77 -4.77
CA ASN A 105 -24.65 -4.06 -5.68
C ASN A 105 -24.00 -3.67 -7.01
N ILE A 106 -22.71 -3.93 -7.19
CA ILE A 106 -21.96 -3.57 -8.39
C ILE A 106 -22.14 -4.65 -9.45
N ASP A 107 -22.40 -4.22 -10.68
CA ASP A 107 -22.44 -5.11 -11.85
C ASP A 107 -21.00 -5.38 -12.34
N PRO A 108 -20.49 -6.62 -12.24
CA PRO A 108 -19.13 -6.95 -12.63
C PRO A 108 -18.89 -6.90 -14.15
N SER A 109 -19.95 -6.83 -14.97
CA SER A 109 -19.85 -6.72 -16.42
C SER A 109 -19.50 -5.31 -16.90
N LEU A 110 -19.69 -4.31 -16.04
CA LEU A 110 -19.41 -2.90 -16.33
C LEU A 110 -18.08 -2.46 -15.69
N PRO A 111 -17.45 -1.39 -16.20
CA PRO A 111 -16.32 -0.76 -15.52
C PRO A 111 -16.72 -0.28 -14.13
N ILE A 112 -15.88 -0.54 -13.14
CA ILE A 112 -16.09 -0.09 -11.76
C ILE A 112 -15.97 1.44 -11.70
N ASP A 113 -16.78 2.06 -10.84
CA ASP A 113 -16.64 3.46 -10.48
C ASP A 113 -15.26 3.72 -9.83
N PRO A 114 -14.39 4.56 -10.43
CA PRO A 114 -13.06 4.86 -9.90
C PRO A 114 -13.09 5.32 -8.45
N GLN A 115 -14.12 6.06 -8.03
CA GLN A 115 -14.28 6.57 -6.66
C GLN A 115 -14.46 5.47 -5.60
N LEU A 116 -14.83 4.26 -6.02
CA LEU A 116 -14.99 3.13 -5.09
C LEU A 116 -13.64 2.54 -4.68
N VAL A 117 -12.69 2.54 -5.62
CA VAL A 117 -11.45 1.79 -5.53
C VAL A 117 -10.26 2.70 -5.21
N LEU A 118 -10.37 3.97 -5.61
CA LEU A 118 -9.40 5.02 -5.37
C LEU A 118 -9.83 5.90 -4.18
N ASP A 119 -8.87 6.39 -3.41
CA ASP A 119 -9.10 7.15 -2.17
C ASP A 119 -8.99 8.68 -2.34
N PHE A 120 -8.80 9.16 -3.58
CA PHE A 120 -8.70 10.58 -3.92
C PHE A 120 -9.83 11.03 -4.86
N ASP A 121 -9.92 12.34 -5.08
CA ASP A 121 -10.93 12.94 -5.95
C ASP A 121 -10.59 12.72 -7.44
N THR A 122 -11.29 11.80 -8.09
CA THR A 122 -11.07 11.45 -9.51
C THR A 122 -11.62 12.50 -10.47
N ARG A 123 -12.15 13.61 -9.97
CA ARG A 123 -12.56 14.79 -10.76
C ARG A 123 -11.55 15.92 -10.69
N SER A 124 -10.47 15.73 -9.93
CA SER A 124 -9.35 16.67 -9.90
C SER A 124 -8.72 16.78 -11.30
N PRO A 125 -8.12 17.93 -11.64
CA PRO A 125 -7.42 18.07 -12.92
C PRO A 125 -6.14 17.21 -12.98
N GLU A 126 -5.66 16.71 -11.85
CA GLU A 126 -4.44 15.90 -11.69
C GLU A 126 -4.75 14.40 -11.59
N ALA A 127 -6.03 14.02 -11.65
CA ALA A 127 -6.48 12.66 -11.40
C ALA A 127 -5.85 11.61 -12.34
N GLU A 128 -5.61 11.94 -13.61
CA GLU A 128 -4.96 11.02 -14.55
C GLU A 128 -3.51 10.71 -14.16
N ASP A 129 -2.77 11.72 -13.69
CA ASP A 129 -1.39 11.58 -13.23
C ASP A 129 -1.36 10.79 -11.91
N GLU A 130 -2.27 11.10 -10.97
CA GLU A 130 -2.43 10.35 -9.72
C GLU A 130 -2.74 8.86 -9.96
N ILE A 131 -3.62 8.55 -10.92
CA ILE A 131 -3.89 7.16 -11.34
C ILE A 131 -2.62 6.50 -11.84
N ALA A 132 -1.88 7.16 -12.73
CA ALA A 132 -0.66 6.59 -13.30
C ALA A 132 0.38 6.26 -12.21
N ASP A 133 0.56 7.16 -11.25
CA ASP A 133 1.47 6.96 -10.12
C ASP A 133 1.03 5.76 -9.25
N ILE A 134 -0.27 5.65 -8.92
CA ILE A 134 -0.81 4.52 -8.16
C ILE A 134 -0.59 3.20 -8.90
N ILE A 135 -0.78 3.17 -10.22
CA ILE A 135 -0.55 1.98 -11.04
C ILE A 135 0.93 1.56 -11.01
N VAL A 136 1.85 2.51 -11.14
CA VAL A 136 3.28 2.22 -11.06
C VAL A 136 3.65 1.71 -9.68
N ASP A 137 3.12 2.34 -8.63
CA ASP A 137 3.40 1.98 -7.24
C ASP A 137 2.87 0.60 -6.89
N VAL A 138 1.64 0.25 -7.29
CA VAL A 138 1.06 -1.06 -6.98
C VAL A 138 1.87 -2.19 -7.60
N TRP A 139 2.30 -2.05 -8.86
CA TRP A 139 3.06 -3.10 -9.55
C TRP A 139 4.53 -3.14 -9.14
N THR A 140 5.09 -2.02 -8.70
CA THR A 140 6.44 -1.99 -8.11
C THR A 140 6.46 -2.70 -6.75
N ASN A 141 5.45 -2.46 -5.92
CA ASN A 141 5.34 -3.08 -4.59
C ASN A 141 4.82 -4.53 -4.65
N ASN A 142 4.03 -4.86 -5.67
CA ASN A 142 3.43 -6.18 -5.89
C ASN A 142 3.76 -6.70 -7.30
N PRO A 143 5.05 -7.01 -7.59
CA PRO A 143 5.48 -7.42 -8.92
C PRO A 143 4.89 -8.78 -9.34
N VAL A 144 4.51 -9.61 -8.36
CA VAL A 144 3.85 -10.90 -8.58
C VAL A 144 2.59 -10.97 -7.73
N VAL A 145 1.44 -11.06 -8.41
CA VAL A 145 0.12 -11.16 -7.76
C VAL A 145 -0.56 -12.45 -8.18
N LEU A 146 -1.13 -13.18 -7.22
CA LEU A 146 -1.81 -14.44 -7.45
C LEU A 146 -3.23 -14.39 -6.86
N PHE A 147 -4.23 -14.35 -7.73
CA PHE A 147 -5.63 -14.58 -7.35
C PHE A 147 -5.91 -16.08 -7.40
N THR A 148 -6.44 -16.65 -6.33
CA THR A 148 -6.43 -18.10 -6.15
C THR A 148 -7.66 -18.60 -5.42
N LYS A 149 -7.88 -19.92 -5.51
CA LYS A 149 -8.83 -20.67 -4.68
C LYS A 149 -8.08 -21.43 -3.60
N LEU A 150 -8.51 -21.33 -2.34
CA LEU A 150 -7.84 -21.94 -1.18
C LEU A 150 -7.67 -23.46 -1.34
N ARG A 151 -8.72 -24.17 -1.77
CA ARG A 151 -8.75 -25.64 -1.86
C ARG A 151 -8.59 -26.20 -3.27
N SER A 152 -7.82 -25.53 -4.14
CA SER A 152 -7.53 -26.02 -5.51
C SER A 152 -6.15 -26.70 -5.61
N ALA A 153 -6.06 -27.79 -6.38
CA ALA A 153 -4.78 -28.45 -6.68
C ALA A 153 -3.86 -27.55 -7.51
N ILE A 154 -4.41 -26.91 -8.54
CA ILE A 154 -3.68 -25.99 -9.43
C ILE A 154 -3.14 -24.79 -8.63
N SER A 155 -3.96 -24.22 -7.74
CA SER A 155 -3.55 -23.16 -6.82
C SER A 155 -2.34 -23.53 -5.98
N ARG A 156 -2.34 -24.73 -5.38
CA ARG A 156 -1.23 -25.22 -4.55
C ARG A 156 0.05 -25.39 -5.36
N GLU A 157 -0.07 -25.80 -6.61
CA GLU A 157 1.06 -25.97 -7.50
C GLU A 157 1.72 -24.63 -7.87
N ILE A 158 0.94 -23.63 -8.27
CA ILE A 158 1.48 -22.29 -8.56
C ILE A 158 2.14 -21.69 -7.30
N LYS A 159 1.50 -21.81 -6.13
CA LYS A 159 2.09 -21.37 -4.85
C LYS A 159 3.44 -22.05 -4.60
N ALA A 160 3.55 -23.36 -4.86
CA ALA A 160 4.80 -24.10 -4.70
C ALA A 160 5.89 -23.66 -5.69
N ILE A 161 5.54 -23.42 -6.96
CA ILE A 161 6.47 -22.89 -7.97
C ILE A 161 7.03 -21.53 -7.52
N LEU A 162 6.16 -20.61 -7.10
CA LEU A 162 6.59 -19.28 -6.64
C LEU A 162 7.43 -19.34 -5.36
N GLN A 163 7.09 -20.25 -4.45
CA GLN A 163 7.84 -20.45 -3.20
C GLN A 163 9.25 -20.98 -3.44
N ASP A 164 9.48 -21.83 -4.45
CA ASP A 164 10.81 -22.35 -4.80
C ASP A 164 11.76 -21.26 -5.35
N MET A 165 11.20 -20.17 -5.86
CA MET A 165 11.97 -19.04 -6.39
C MET A 165 12.52 -18.11 -5.30
N ASP A 166 11.97 -18.14 -4.08
CA ASP A 166 12.39 -17.29 -2.94
C ASP A 166 12.45 -15.79 -3.32
N LEU A 167 11.33 -15.27 -3.82
CA LEU A 167 11.19 -13.91 -4.36
C LEU A 167 11.18 -12.84 -3.26
N LYS A 168 11.73 -11.66 -3.59
CA LYS A 168 11.67 -10.43 -2.80
C LYS A 168 11.22 -9.26 -3.69
N PRO A 169 10.09 -8.59 -3.38
CA PRO A 169 9.13 -8.92 -2.33
C PRO A 169 8.45 -10.30 -2.55
N PRO A 170 7.89 -10.91 -1.49
CA PRO A 170 7.14 -12.16 -1.64
C PRO A 170 5.91 -11.94 -2.55
N PRO A 171 5.41 -12.99 -3.23
CA PRO A 171 4.20 -12.88 -4.03
C PRO A 171 2.99 -12.44 -3.19
N THR A 172 2.21 -11.51 -3.70
CA THR A 172 0.96 -11.07 -3.09
C THR A 172 -0.15 -12.05 -3.48
N VAL A 173 -0.74 -12.73 -2.50
CA VAL A 173 -1.71 -13.82 -2.74
C VAL A 173 -3.07 -13.46 -2.17
N PHE A 174 -4.10 -13.55 -3.00
CA PHE A 174 -5.49 -13.32 -2.62
C PHE A 174 -6.30 -14.62 -2.79
N ASP A 175 -6.71 -15.23 -1.67
CA ASP A 175 -7.63 -16.37 -1.66
C ASP A 175 -9.07 -15.85 -1.92
N VAL A 176 -9.41 -15.66 -3.20
CA VAL A 176 -10.65 -14.99 -3.67
C VAL A 176 -11.90 -15.72 -3.19
N ASP A 177 -11.87 -17.06 -3.14
CA ASP A 177 -13.00 -17.88 -2.72
C ASP A 177 -13.35 -17.76 -1.23
N GLN A 178 -12.47 -17.17 -0.42
CA GLN A 178 -12.68 -16.97 1.02
C GLN A 178 -13.19 -15.57 1.37
N ARG A 179 -13.33 -14.69 0.38
CA ARG A 179 -13.73 -13.30 0.60
C ARG A 179 -15.25 -13.13 0.56
N ALA A 180 -15.75 -12.12 1.25
CA ALA A 180 -17.18 -11.79 1.28
C ALA A 180 -17.70 -11.27 -0.07
N ASP A 181 -16.83 -10.65 -0.88
CA ASP A 181 -17.14 -10.11 -2.21
C ASP A 181 -16.85 -11.10 -3.36
N ALA A 182 -16.61 -12.38 -3.07
CA ALA A 182 -16.19 -13.37 -4.07
C ALA A 182 -17.14 -13.45 -5.29
N GLU A 183 -18.44 -13.27 -5.07
CA GLU A 183 -19.47 -13.32 -6.11
C GLU A 183 -19.36 -12.18 -7.15
N VAL A 184 -18.90 -11.00 -6.73
CA VAL A 184 -18.67 -9.85 -7.62
C VAL A 184 -17.23 -9.79 -8.10
N LEU A 185 -16.28 -10.06 -7.21
CA LEU A 185 -14.85 -9.99 -7.52
C LEU A 185 -14.42 -11.02 -8.57
N THR A 186 -14.93 -12.25 -8.50
CA THR A 186 -14.55 -13.31 -9.47
C THR A 186 -14.89 -12.95 -10.93
N PRO A 187 -16.15 -12.62 -11.28
CA PRO A 187 -16.50 -12.25 -12.66
C PRO A 187 -15.80 -10.97 -13.12
N LEU A 188 -15.54 -10.03 -12.20
CA LEU A 188 -14.79 -8.82 -12.47
C LEU A 188 -13.34 -9.15 -12.88
N LEU A 189 -12.64 -10.00 -12.11
CA LEU A 189 -11.30 -10.47 -12.45
C LEU A 189 -11.28 -11.19 -13.81
N PHE A 190 -12.30 -11.98 -14.12
CA PHE A 190 -12.42 -12.65 -15.42
C PHE A 190 -12.57 -11.67 -16.57
N ARG A 191 -13.38 -10.63 -16.41
CA ARG A 191 -13.51 -9.54 -17.39
C ARG A 191 -12.16 -8.82 -17.62
N LEU A 192 -11.47 -8.46 -16.54
CA LEU A 192 -10.24 -7.67 -16.63
C LEU A 192 -9.04 -8.44 -17.18
N THR A 193 -8.98 -9.75 -16.92
CA THR A 193 -7.82 -10.58 -17.27
C THR A 193 -8.07 -11.49 -18.46
N ASN A 194 -9.31 -11.52 -18.99
CA ASN A 194 -9.80 -12.47 -19.98
C ASN A 194 -9.63 -13.95 -19.55
N ALA A 195 -9.47 -14.21 -18.25
CA ALA A 195 -9.42 -15.55 -17.69
C ALA A 195 -10.83 -16.12 -17.55
N THR A 196 -10.95 -17.45 -17.68
CA THR A 196 -12.21 -18.17 -17.49
C THR A 196 -12.31 -18.86 -16.13
N GLU A 197 -11.18 -19.04 -15.44
CA GLU A 197 -11.11 -19.70 -14.14
C GLU A 197 -9.96 -19.19 -13.27
N LEU A 198 -10.09 -19.42 -11.95
CA LEU A 198 -8.99 -19.25 -10.99
C LEU A 198 -8.17 -20.54 -10.89
N PRO A 199 -6.85 -20.46 -10.67
CA PRO A 199 -6.08 -19.27 -10.30
C PRO A 199 -5.64 -18.38 -11.48
N ILE A 200 -5.42 -17.09 -11.20
CA ILE A 200 -4.89 -16.09 -12.15
C ILE A 200 -3.56 -15.57 -11.60
N LEU A 201 -2.48 -15.76 -12.36
CA LEU A 201 -1.15 -15.22 -12.04
C LEU A 201 -0.89 -13.96 -12.86
N LEU A 202 -0.61 -12.86 -12.17
CA LEU A 202 -0.16 -11.60 -12.76
C LEU A 202 1.32 -11.37 -12.46
N ILE A 203 2.05 -10.89 -13.47
CA ILE A 203 3.43 -10.42 -13.33
C ILE A 203 3.50 -9.01 -13.91
N GLY A 204 3.87 -8.04 -13.08
CA GLY A 204 3.91 -6.62 -13.47
C GLY A 204 2.58 -6.12 -14.06
N GLY A 205 1.46 -6.57 -13.48
CA GLY A 205 0.11 -6.23 -13.94
C GLY A 205 -0.43 -7.01 -15.13
N LYS A 206 0.34 -7.94 -15.72
CA LYS A 206 -0.08 -8.70 -16.91
C LYS A 206 -0.38 -10.16 -16.59
N PRO A 207 -1.50 -10.73 -17.09
CA PRO A 207 -1.81 -12.14 -16.91
C PRO A 207 -0.85 -13.03 -17.71
N VAL A 208 -0.31 -14.07 -17.05
CA VAL A 208 0.64 -15.00 -17.67
C VAL A 208 -0.06 -16.06 -18.52
N GLY A 209 -1.27 -16.46 -18.14
CA GLY A 209 -2.07 -17.47 -18.83
C GLY A 209 -2.41 -18.68 -17.97
N SER A 210 -2.67 -19.82 -18.61
CA SER A 210 -3.07 -21.07 -17.95
C SER A 210 -1.92 -21.76 -17.22
N MET A 211 -2.25 -22.76 -16.41
CA MET A 211 -1.26 -23.56 -15.67
C MET A 211 -0.19 -24.18 -16.58
N ASP A 212 -0.58 -24.67 -17.77
CA ASP A 212 0.36 -25.33 -18.67
C ASP A 212 1.40 -24.34 -19.22
N VAL A 213 0.96 -23.12 -19.57
CA VAL A 213 1.87 -22.02 -19.98
C VAL A 213 2.80 -21.63 -18.83
N ILE A 214 2.30 -21.60 -17.59
CA ILE A 214 3.10 -21.32 -16.41
C ILE A 214 4.16 -22.41 -16.18
N ARG A 215 3.79 -23.70 -16.32
CA ARG A 215 4.72 -24.83 -16.19
C ARG A 215 5.81 -24.77 -17.26
N GLU A 216 5.43 -24.56 -18.51
CA GLU A 216 6.36 -24.44 -19.62
C GLU A 216 7.31 -23.25 -19.42
N SER A 217 6.78 -22.09 -19.01
CA SER A 217 7.59 -20.91 -18.74
C SER A 217 8.52 -21.11 -17.53
N HIS A 218 8.09 -21.89 -16.54
CA HIS A 218 8.91 -22.25 -15.39
C HIS A 218 10.07 -23.17 -15.78
N THR A 219 9.81 -24.22 -16.56
CA THR A 219 10.85 -25.16 -17.03
C THR A 219 11.81 -24.51 -18.02
N ALA A 220 11.31 -23.62 -18.88
CA ALA A 220 12.13 -22.82 -19.80
C ALA A 220 12.93 -21.70 -19.09
N GLY A 221 12.63 -21.40 -17.83
CA GLY A 221 13.24 -20.31 -17.07
C GLY A 221 12.79 -18.90 -17.48
N THR A 222 11.89 -18.77 -18.46
CA THR A 222 11.33 -17.49 -18.92
C THR A 222 10.47 -16.84 -17.85
N LEU A 223 9.74 -17.63 -17.06
CA LEU A 223 8.93 -17.15 -15.94
C LEU A 223 9.76 -16.35 -14.94
N LYS A 224 10.94 -16.87 -14.60
CA LYS A 224 11.88 -16.23 -13.70
C LYS A 224 12.39 -14.89 -14.25
N SER A 225 12.69 -14.84 -15.55
CA SER A 225 13.13 -13.62 -16.22
C SER A 225 12.04 -12.54 -16.22
N LEU A 226 10.78 -12.91 -16.47
CA LEU A 226 9.64 -11.99 -16.43
C LEU A 226 9.45 -11.40 -15.03
N ILE A 227 9.56 -12.23 -13.99
CA ILE A 227 9.43 -11.80 -12.59
C ILE A 227 10.54 -10.80 -12.22
N ILE A 228 11.78 -11.03 -12.67
CA ILE A 228 12.89 -10.08 -12.45
C ILE A 228 12.65 -8.76 -13.19
N GLN A 229 12.17 -8.83 -14.44
CA GLN A 229 11.84 -7.64 -15.22
C GLN A 229 10.73 -6.81 -14.58
N ALA A 230 9.78 -7.46 -13.90
CA ALA A 230 8.72 -6.79 -13.14
C ALA A 230 9.22 -6.17 -11.82
N GLY A 231 10.48 -6.37 -11.44
CA GLY A 231 11.10 -5.73 -10.26
C GLY A 231 11.35 -6.64 -9.07
N ALA A 232 11.00 -7.92 -9.13
CA ALA A 232 11.28 -8.85 -8.04
C ALA A 232 12.72 -9.39 -8.10
N VAL A 233 13.37 -9.49 -6.95
CA VAL A 233 14.72 -10.03 -6.79
C VAL A 233 14.67 -11.44 -6.22
N LEU A 234 15.56 -12.31 -6.68
CA LEU A 234 15.67 -13.68 -6.16
C LEU A 234 16.63 -13.73 -4.99
N ASP A 235 16.20 -14.31 -3.87
CA ASP A 235 17.09 -14.53 -2.74
C ASP A 235 17.99 -15.74 -2.99
N SER A 236 19.13 -15.51 -3.65
CA SER A 236 20.13 -16.55 -3.92
C SER A 236 20.83 -17.07 -2.67
N SER A 237 20.64 -16.44 -1.50
CA SER A 237 21.37 -16.78 -0.27
C SER A 237 21.01 -18.17 0.30
N LYS A 238 19.80 -18.67 0.06
CA LYS A 238 19.38 -20.01 0.54
C LYS A 238 19.91 -21.16 -0.31
N ARG A 239 20.03 -20.98 -1.64
CA ARG A 239 20.54 -22.03 -2.55
C ARG A 239 22.01 -22.38 -2.27
N ALA A 240 22.83 -21.40 -1.87
CA ALA A 240 24.22 -21.61 -1.51
C ALA A 240 24.43 -22.50 -0.26
N ARG A 241 23.45 -22.57 0.66
CA ARG A 241 23.52 -23.43 1.85
C ARG A 241 23.11 -24.88 1.58
N LYS A 242 22.24 -25.14 0.58
CA LYS A 242 21.71 -26.49 0.30
C LYS A 242 22.71 -27.39 -0.43
N GLY A 243 23.70 -26.81 -1.13
CA GLY A 243 24.77 -27.56 -1.82
C GLY A 243 26.02 -27.88 -0.98
N ARG A 244 26.01 -27.59 0.33
CA ARG A 244 27.18 -27.79 1.22
C ARG A 244 26.95 -28.87 2.28
N ARG A 245 26.16 -29.90 1.97
CA ARG A 245 25.94 -31.07 2.82
C ARG A 245 26.16 -32.34 2.04
#